data_AF-A0A8J9Y5V1-F1
#
_entry.id   AF-A0A8J9Y5V1-F1
#
_cell.length_a   1.000
_cell.length_b   1.000
_cell.length_c   1.000
_cell.angle_alpha   90.00
_cell.angle_beta   90.00
_cell.angle_gamma   90.00
#
_symmetry.space_group_name_H-M   'P 1'
#
loop_
_entity.id
_entity.type
_entity.pdbx_description
1 polymer ?
#
loop_
_entity_poly.entity_id
_entity_poly.type
_entity_poly.pdbx_seq_one_letter_code
_entity_poly.pdbx_strand_id
1 'polypeptide(L)'
;MNSVLCSFENHTELPITEAHKILSTSWYNPNHSTVIFCHGFTGVPNGPAVKEIIKAYIKQGESNVALLNWDYLASALMSSLANSYVNWAAPNARQLAVRLVDTFLNLSDAGLDLNKTHLIGHSLGAHIWGITGNNLQQKGVLLPWITGLDPAALGFEIKPAAQRLNPYSAAFVDIIHTDPSKYGMKTSVGVVDFWPNYRNLGHMRQPGCPDRASPILSMEDLCSHNRSWRLWVDAIKYPGTIMGSYAKNYKIWKNYRESERNSITLKMGEYNLKARPGNYYFVTNSESPFGRSREGL
;
A
#
# COMPACT_ATOMS: atom_id res chain seq x y z
N MET A 1 6.58 21.66 -5.79
CA MET A 1 7.49 20.70 -5.13
C MET A 1 7.06 20.66 -3.68
N ASN A 2 6.69 19.50 -3.11
CA ASN A 2 6.49 19.26 -1.67
C ASN A 2 6.54 17.73 -1.39
N SER A 3 6.93 17.35 -0.16
CA SER A 3 7.37 15.99 0.25
C SER A 3 7.46 15.82 1.78
N VAL A 4 7.28 14.56 2.25
CA VAL A 4 8.03 13.77 3.29
C VAL A 4 8.72 14.55 4.45
N LEU A 5 8.54 14.38 5.78
CA LEU A 5 7.88 13.40 6.66
C LEU A 5 7.92 13.79 8.17
N CYS A 6 6.89 13.54 9.00
CA CYS A 6 7.05 13.45 10.47
C CYS A 6 5.97 12.69 11.30
N SER A 7 6.19 12.64 12.64
CA SER A 7 5.27 12.17 13.69
C SER A 7 4.02 13.05 13.85
N PHE A 8 2.88 12.46 14.22
CA PHE A 8 1.53 12.98 13.94
C PHE A 8 1.13 14.31 14.62
N GLU A 9 1.73 14.71 15.74
CA GLU A 9 1.33 15.91 16.49
C GLU A 9 2.33 17.08 16.39
N ASN A 10 3.57 16.80 16.01
CA ASN A 10 4.61 17.80 15.81
C ASN A 10 5.45 17.36 14.61
N HIS A 11 5.16 17.95 13.45
CA HIS A 11 5.70 17.47 12.18
C HIS A 11 6.46 18.54 11.40
N THR A 12 7.57 18.13 10.79
CA THR A 12 8.40 18.91 9.89
C THR A 12 8.23 18.37 8.47
N GLU A 13 7.86 19.25 7.55
CA GLU A 13 7.78 18.93 6.13
C GLU A 13 9.07 19.38 5.43
N LEU A 14 9.65 18.52 4.59
CA LEU A 14 10.91 18.78 3.90
C LEU A 14 10.77 18.59 2.39
N PRO A 15 11.32 19.48 1.54
CA PRO A 15 11.40 19.23 0.11
C PRO A 15 12.14 17.90 -0.20
N ILE A 16 11.80 17.22 -1.30
CA ILE A 16 12.31 15.88 -1.65
C ILE A 16 13.81 15.93 -1.91
N THR A 17 14.28 17.11 -2.33
CA THR A 17 15.69 17.44 -2.54
C THR A 17 16.46 17.53 -1.22
N GLU A 18 15.77 17.72 -0.10
CA GLU A 18 16.33 17.86 1.24
C GLU A 18 15.86 16.76 2.19
N ALA A 19 15.24 15.68 1.68
CA ALA A 19 14.68 14.62 2.50
C ALA A 19 15.73 13.97 3.42
N HIS A 20 17.01 13.94 3.03
CA HIS A 20 18.12 13.46 3.86
C HIS A 20 18.23 14.16 5.22
N LYS A 21 17.73 15.39 5.37
CA LYS A 21 17.76 16.12 6.64
C LYS A 21 16.93 15.43 7.73
N ILE A 22 16.00 14.52 7.40
CA ILE A 22 15.28 13.72 8.41
C ILE A 22 16.22 12.91 9.29
N LEU A 23 17.36 12.46 8.76
CA LEU A 23 18.32 11.61 9.47
C LEU A 23 19.02 12.36 10.62
N SER A 24 18.99 13.69 10.59
CA SER A 24 19.56 14.58 11.63
C SER A 24 18.53 15.03 12.66
N THR A 25 17.27 14.61 12.55
CA THR A 25 16.22 14.98 13.51
C THR A 25 16.30 14.14 14.78
N SER A 26 15.81 14.70 15.89
CA SER A 26 15.89 14.04 17.21
C SER A 26 15.06 12.76 17.35
N TRP A 27 14.06 12.56 16.48
CA TRP A 27 13.19 11.38 16.49
C TRP A 27 13.76 10.23 15.66
N TYR A 28 14.70 10.50 14.74
CA TYR A 28 15.28 9.46 13.89
C TYR A 28 16.23 8.58 14.70
N ASN A 29 16.04 7.27 14.59
CA ASN A 29 16.89 6.27 15.22
C ASN A 29 17.53 5.36 14.15
N PRO A 30 18.85 5.42 13.93
CA PRO A 30 19.52 4.61 12.90
C PRO A 30 19.47 3.10 13.17
N ASN A 31 19.14 2.68 14.39
CA ASN A 31 18.97 1.26 14.72
C ASN A 31 17.57 0.73 14.35
N HIS A 32 16.61 1.60 14.11
CA HIS A 32 15.25 1.21 13.74
C HIS A 32 15.12 0.98 12.23
N SER A 33 14.13 0.15 11.86
CA SER A 33 13.67 0.09 10.47
C SER A 33 13.03 1.40 10.04
N THR A 34 12.86 1.65 8.74
CA THR A 34 12.17 2.84 8.24
C THR A 34 10.95 2.44 7.43
N VAL A 35 9.78 2.98 7.75
CA VAL A 35 8.52 2.68 7.05
C VAL A 35 7.99 3.94 6.38
N ILE A 36 7.94 4.00 5.05
CA ILE A 36 7.47 5.19 4.31
C ILE A 36 6.11 4.91 3.65
N PHE A 37 5.05 5.53 4.16
CA PHE A 37 3.70 5.48 3.62
C PHE A 37 3.49 6.50 2.49
N CYS A 38 2.70 6.19 1.47
CA CYS A 38 2.29 7.12 0.43
C CYS A 38 0.78 7.00 0.18
N HIS A 39 0.06 8.11 0.33
CA HIS A 39 -1.38 8.15 0.11
C HIS A 39 -1.74 8.14 -1.38
N GLY A 40 -3.03 7.97 -1.68
CA GLY A 40 -3.59 7.98 -3.03
C GLY A 40 -4.05 9.35 -3.54
N PHE A 41 -4.85 9.30 -4.61
CA PHE A 41 -5.63 10.43 -5.11
C PHE A 41 -6.51 11.02 -3.99
N THR A 42 -6.62 12.35 -3.94
CA THR A 42 -7.30 13.15 -2.90
C THR A 42 -6.84 12.91 -1.46
N GLY A 43 -5.78 12.12 -1.24
CA GLY A 43 -5.15 11.96 0.06
C GLY A 43 -4.46 13.23 0.53
N VAL A 44 -4.47 13.44 1.84
CA VAL A 44 -3.83 14.60 2.51
C VAL A 44 -3.16 14.14 3.81
N PRO A 45 -2.16 14.86 4.33
CA PRO A 45 -1.46 14.47 5.56
C PRO A 45 -2.35 14.23 6.78
N ASN A 46 -3.41 15.03 6.93
CA ASN A 46 -4.37 14.89 8.05
C ASN A 46 -5.52 13.91 7.76
N GLY A 47 -5.46 13.20 6.63
CA GLY A 47 -6.48 12.25 6.18
C GLY A 47 -6.42 10.92 6.94
N PRO A 48 -7.55 10.21 7.08
CA PRO A 48 -7.69 9.07 7.99
C PRO A 48 -6.68 7.94 7.74
N ALA A 49 -6.37 7.61 6.49
CA ALA A 49 -5.40 6.58 6.15
C ALA A 49 -4.00 6.90 6.69
N VAL A 50 -3.55 8.15 6.50
CA VAL A 50 -2.26 8.63 7.01
C VAL A 50 -2.25 8.56 8.53
N LYS A 51 -3.25 9.13 9.22
CA LYS A 51 -3.26 9.16 10.69
C LYS A 51 -3.20 7.77 11.29
N GLU A 52 -4.02 6.85 10.79
CA GLU A 52 -4.12 5.52 11.37
C GLU A 52 -2.88 4.65 11.11
N ILE A 53 -2.30 4.72 9.90
CA ILE A 53 -1.05 4.00 9.60
C ILE A 53 0.11 4.54 10.43
N ILE A 54 0.32 5.87 10.40
CA ILE A 54 1.44 6.49 11.12
C ILE A 54 1.31 6.21 12.62
N LYS A 55 0.12 6.37 13.19
CA LYS A 55 -0.16 6.06 14.60
C LYS A 55 0.04 4.59 14.95
N ALA A 56 -0.30 3.66 14.06
CA ALA A 56 -0.08 2.23 14.30
C ALA A 56 1.41 1.92 14.43
N TYR A 57 2.25 2.41 13.52
CA TYR A 57 3.69 2.18 13.58
C TYR A 57 4.39 2.93 14.72
N ILE A 58 3.97 4.17 15.02
CA ILE A 58 4.50 4.90 16.19
C ILE A 58 4.20 4.11 17.48
N LYS A 59 3.00 3.55 17.62
CA LYS A 59 2.64 2.72 18.77
C LYS A 59 3.38 1.39 18.83
N GLN A 60 3.68 0.79 17.68
CA GLN A 60 4.52 -0.41 17.61
C GLN A 60 5.93 -0.12 18.13
N GLY A 61 6.50 1.04 17.82
CA GLY A 61 7.74 1.54 18.43
C GLY A 61 9.04 0.97 17.86
N GLU A 62 8.98 0.21 16.75
CA GLU A 62 10.13 -0.51 16.17
C GLU A 62 10.67 0.13 14.88
N SER A 63 10.04 1.22 14.41
CA SER A 63 10.34 1.86 13.13
C SER A 63 10.40 3.38 13.24
N ASN A 64 11.30 3.98 12.47
CA ASN A 64 11.18 5.35 12.00
C ASN A 64 10.00 5.41 11.03
N VAL A 65 9.02 6.26 11.29
CA VAL A 65 7.76 6.24 10.54
C VAL A 65 7.64 7.44 9.63
N ALA A 66 7.24 7.12 8.40
CA ALA A 66 7.35 7.97 7.26
C ALA A 66 6.01 8.08 6.41
N LEU A 67 5.68 9.24 5.78
CA LEU A 67 4.65 9.68 4.84
C LEU A 67 5.27 10.51 3.69
N LEU A 68 5.21 10.04 2.44
CA LEU A 68 5.33 10.87 1.25
C LEU A 68 4.09 11.73 1.05
N ASN A 69 4.18 13.01 1.45
CA ASN A 69 3.18 14.01 1.12
C ASN A 69 3.33 14.44 -0.34
N TRP A 70 2.27 14.23 -1.13
CA TRP A 70 2.18 14.70 -2.52
C TRP A 70 0.76 15.22 -2.81
N ASP A 71 0.06 15.67 -1.78
CA ASP A 71 -1.34 16.11 -1.78
C ASP A 71 -1.69 17.06 -2.93
N TYR A 72 -0.85 18.06 -3.20
CA TYR A 72 -1.03 18.99 -4.30
C TYR A 72 -1.07 18.27 -5.65
N LEU A 73 -0.16 17.33 -5.89
CA LEU A 73 -0.10 16.54 -7.12
C LEU A 73 -1.19 15.47 -7.18
N ALA A 74 -1.71 15.04 -6.03
CA ALA A 74 -2.80 14.07 -5.89
C ALA A 74 -4.19 14.71 -5.84
N SER A 75 -4.29 16.04 -5.85
CA SER A 75 -5.52 16.78 -5.57
C SER A 75 -6.51 16.78 -6.74
N ALA A 76 -7.79 16.98 -6.41
CA ALA A 76 -8.88 17.10 -7.38
C ALA A 76 -9.17 18.57 -7.76
N LEU A 77 -8.15 19.29 -8.23
CA LEU A 77 -8.26 20.75 -8.49
C LEU A 77 -8.87 21.12 -9.85
N MET A 78 -9.10 20.15 -10.74
CA MET A 78 -9.57 20.41 -12.10
C MET A 78 -11.10 20.35 -12.21
N SER A 79 -11.64 20.94 -13.28
CA SER A 79 -13.09 21.06 -13.53
C SER A 79 -13.86 19.75 -13.62
N SER A 80 -13.17 18.61 -13.80
CA SER A 80 -13.79 17.29 -13.79
C SER A 80 -12.91 16.26 -13.09
N LEU A 81 -13.53 15.19 -12.62
CA LEU A 81 -12.81 14.06 -12.02
C LEU A 81 -11.87 13.39 -13.04
N ALA A 82 -12.33 13.23 -14.28
CA ALA A 82 -11.50 12.67 -15.34
C ALA A 82 -10.23 13.51 -15.55
N ASN A 83 -10.34 14.83 -15.57
CA ASN A 83 -9.18 15.71 -15.70
C ASN A 83 -8.28 15.66 -14.46
N SER A 84 -8.86 15.73 -13.27
CA SER A 84 -8.12 15.69 -12.00
C SER A 84 -7.36 14.38 -11.80
N TYR A 85 -7.93 13.27 -12.25
CA TYR A 85 -7.31 11.95 -12.07
C TYR A 85 -6.43 11.57 -13.25
N VAL A 86 -7.03 11.43 -14.45
CA VAL A 86 -6.38 10.83 -15.62
C VAL A 86 -5.34 11.76 -16.22
N ASN A 87 -5.62 13.06 -16.25
CA ASN A 87 -4.77 14.06 -16.90
C ASN A 87 -3.81 14.77 -15.92
N TRP A 88 -4.05 14.65 -14.61
CA TRP A 88 -3.24 15.32 -13.59
C TRP A 88 -2.59 14.32 -12.63
N ALA A 89 -3.35 13.71 -11.71
CA ALA A 89 -2.76 12.94 -10.62
C ALA A 89 -2.02 11.67 -11.07
N ALA A 90 -2.58 10.87 -11.99
CA ALA A 90 -1.92 9.65 -12.45
C ALA A 90 -0.63 9.92 -13.26
N PRO A 91 -0.57 10.89 -14.20
CA PRO A 91 0.68 11.33 -14.81
C PRO A 91 1.69 11.89 -13.80
N ASN A 92 1.24 12.70 -12.84
CA ASN A 92 2.11 13.27 -11.82
C ASN A 92 2.70 12.18 -10.90
N ALA A 93 1.92 11.17 -10.52
CA ALA A 93 2.40 10.02 -9.76
C ALA A 93 3.58 9.33 -10.46
N ARG A 94 3.47 9.08 -11.78
CA ARG A 94 4.56 8.49 -12.57
C ARG A 94 5.81 9.37 -12.62
N GLN A 95 5.62 10.68 -12.85
CA GLN A 95 6.75 11.61 -12.92
C GLN A 95 7.44 11.77 -11.57
N LEU A 96 6.67 11.87 -10.48
CA LEU A 96 7.19 11.93 -9.12
C LEU A 96 7.98 10.67 -8.78
N ALA A 97 7.47 9.49 -9.14
CA ALA A 97 8.15 8.22 -8.89
C ALA A 97 9.55 8.13 -9.50
N VAL A 98 9.74 8.68 -10.71
CA VAL A 98 11.05 8.76 -11.37
C VAL A 98 11.97 9.72 -10.63
N ARG A 99 11.47 10.88 -10.18
CA ARG A 99 12.27 11.86 -9.41
C ARG A 99 12.69 11.35 -8.05
N LEU A 100 11.90 10.46 -7.43
CA LEU A 100 12.20 9.88 -6.13
C LEU A 100 13.45 8.99 -6.16
N VAL A 101 13.91 8.53 -7.32
CA VAL A 101 15.15 7.76 -7.44
C VAL A 101 16.32 8.55 -6.86
N ASP A 102 16.50 9.80 -7.28
CA ASP A 102 17.58 10.67 -6.77
C ASP A 102 17.42 10.96 -5.28
N THR A 103 16.17 11.10 -4.80
CA THR A 103 15.87 11.26 -3.37
C THR A 103 16.33 10.04 -2.55
N PHE A 104 16.06 8.82 -3.02
CA PHE A 104 16.47 7.59 -2.33
C PHE A 104 17.99 7.38 -2.36
N LEU A 105 18.65 7.71 -3.47
CA LEU A 105 20.11 7.68 -3.56
C LEU A 105 20.74 8.67 -2.57
N ASN A 106 20.23 9.91 -2.52
CA ASN A 106 20.70 10.91 -1.56
C ASN A 106 20.45 10.48 -0.10
N LEU A 107 19.27 9.92 0.20
CA LEU A 107 18.98 9.36 1.52
C LEU A 107 19.98 8.26 1.89
N SER A 108 20.28 7.36 0.96
CA SER A 108 21.26 6.29 1.16
C SER A 108 22.66 6.84 1.41
N ASP A 109 23.10 7.81 0.61
CA ASP A 109 24.41 8.47 0.75
C ASP A 109 24.53 9.21 2.10
N ALA A 110 23.42 9.74 2.60
CA ALA A 110 23.34 10.39 3.91
C ALA A 110 23.21 9.40 5.08
N GLY A 111 23.12 8.10 4.82
CA GLY A 111 23.16 7.05 5.84
C GLY A 111 21.83 6.36 6.16
N LEU A 112 20.78 6.55 5.35
CA LEU A 112 19.57 5.74 5.46
C LEU A 112 19.86 4.29 5.03
N ASP A 113 19.59 3.32 5.90
CA ASP A 113 19.69 1.90 5.54
C ASP A 113 18.49 1.47 4.67
N LEU A 114 18.68 1.49 3.35
CA LEU A 114 17.65 1.06 2.40
C LEU A 114 17.27 -0.43 2.57
N ASN A 115 18.15 -1.28 3.09
CA ASN A 115 17.84 -2.70 3.33
C ASN A 115 16.91 -2.92 4.52
N LYS A 116 16.68 -1.88 5.34
CA LYS A 116 15.69 -1.87 6.43
C LYS A 116 14.52 -0.94 6.13
N THR A 117 14.28 -0.62 4.87
CA THR A 117 13.23 0.31 4.46
C THR A 117 12.03 -0.43 3.85
N HIS A 118 10.84 -0.20 4.42
CA HIS A 118 9.57 -0.71 3.92
C HIS A 118 8.75 0.43 3.33
N LEU A 119 8.34 0.31 2.07
CA LEU A 119 7.48 1.29 1.43
C LEU A 119 6.04 0.78 1.36
N ILE A 120 5.08 1.59 1.77
CA ILE A 120 3.66 1.23 1.79
C ILE A 120 2.90 2.26 0.99
N GLY A 121 2.15 1.85 -0.02
CA GLY A 121 1.43 2.78 -0.89
C GLY A 121 -0.03 2.41 -1.01
N HIS A 122 -0.94 3.38 -0.83
CA HIS A 122 -2.37 3.20 -1.09
C HIS A 122 -2.76 3.77 -2.44
N SER A 123 -3.58 3.04 -3.21
CA SER A 123 -4.14 3.52 -4.48
C SER A 123 -3.03 3.95 -5.45
N LEU A 124 -2.98 5.22 -5.89
CA LEU A 124 -1.89 5.77 -6.70
C LEU A 124 -0.51 5.70 -6.01
N GLY A 125 -0.45 5.81 -4.68
CA GLY A 125 0.80 5.73 -3.92
C GLY A 125 1.49 4.37 -4.06
N ALA A 126 0.73 3.29 -4.26
CA ALA A 126 1.28 1.96 -4.54
C ALA A 126 2.12 1.96 -5.83
N HIS A 127 1.64 2.65 -6.85
CA HIS A 127 2.35 2.78 -8.13
C HIS A 127 3.54 3.72 -8.06
N ILE A 128 3.49 4.75 -7.20
CA ILE A 128 4.65 5.60 -6.94
C ILE A 128 5.81 4.73 -6.44
N TRP A 129 5.60 3.94 -5.39
CA TRP A 129 6.63 3.03 -4.87
C TRP A 129 7.05 1.95 -5.85
N GLY A 130 6.09 1.36 -6.58
CA GLY A 130 6.39 0.39 -7.61
C GLY A 130 7.34 0.91 -8.69
N ILE A 131 7.04 2.09 -9.23
CA ILE A 131 7.86 2.71 -10.27
C ILE A 131 9.20 3.17 -9.70
N THR A 132 9.24 3.77 -8.51
CA THR A 132 10.50 4.14 -7.86
C THR A 132 11.40 2.93 -7.66
N GLY A 133 10.87 1.81 -7.16
CA GLY A 133 11.59 0.56 -6.99
C GLY A 133 12.13 -0.03 -8.29
N ASN A 134 11.31 -0.06 -9.35
CA ASN A 134 11.76 -0.51 -10.68
C ASN A 134 12.94 0.32 -11.22
N ASN A 135 12.94 1.64 -10.98
CA ASN A 135 14.01 2.52 -11.46
C ASN A 135 15.26 2.44 -10.57
N LEU A 136 15.11 2.27 -9.26
CA LEU A 136 16.22 2.00 -8.34
C LEU A 136 16.93 0.68 -8.69
N GLN A 137 16.18 -0.35 -9.06
CA GLN A 137 16.75 -1.64 -9.48
C GLN A 137 17.64 -1.49 -10.72
N GLN A 138 17.27 -0.63 -11.68
CA GLN A 138 18.11 -0.31 -12.84
C GLN A 138 19.41 0.43 -12.46
N LYS A 139 19.44 1.05 -11.27
CA LYS A 139 20.64 1.66 -10.67
C LYS A 139 21.39 0.70 -9.74
N GLY A 140 21.00 -0.58 -9.68
CA GLY A 140 21.64 -1.59 -8.83
C GLY A 140 21.14 -1.58 -7.37
N VAL A 141 20.09 -0.84 -7.05
CA VAL A 141 19.51 -0.76 -5.70
C VAL A 141 18.21 -1.56 -5.65
N LEU A 142 18.21 -2.67 -4.92
CA LEU A 142 17.02 -3.48 -4.70
C LEU A 142 16.42 -3.16 -3.33
N LEU A 143 15.24 -2.54 -3.31
CA LEU A 143 14.49 -2.34 -2.07
C LEU A 143 14.03 -3.69 -1.50
N PRO A 144 13.98 -3.86 -0.17
CA PRO A 144 13.61 -5.13 0.43
C PRO A 144 12.10 -5.37 0.32
N TRP A 145 11.28 -4.37 0.61
CA TRP A 145 9.84 -4.57 0.79
C TRP A 145 8.99 -3.40 0.30
N ILE A 146 8.00 -3.70 -0.56
CA ILE A 146 6.92 -2.79 -0.93
C ILE A 146 5.56 -3.46 -0.68
N THR A 147 4.67 -2.76 0.02
CA THR A 147 3.26 -3.16 0.18
C THR A 147 2.34 -2.27 -0.64
N GLY A 148 1.51 -2.86 -1.49
CA GLY A 148 0.47 -2.18 -2.25
C GLY A 148 -0.92 -2.34 -1.62
N LEU A 149 -1.47 -1.26 -1.10
CA LEU A 149 -2.82 -1.22 -0.51
C LEU A 149 -3.83 -0.82 -1.58
N ASP A 150 -4.52 -1.81 -2.15
CA ASP A 150 -5.49 -1.70 -3.24
C ASP A 150 -4.99 -0.76 -4.38
N PRO A 151 -3.92 -1.14 -5.10
CA PRO A 151 -3.31 -0.30 -6.14
C PRO A 151 -4.35 0.12 -7.18
N ALA A 152 -4.30 1.37 -7.66
CA ALA A 152 -5.36 1.88 -8.52
C ALA A 152 -5.33 1.31 -9.95
N ALA A 153 -6.46 0.80 -10.46
CA ALA A 153 -6.50 0.22 -11.81
C ALA A 153 -6.42 1.27 -12.92
N LEU A 154 -7.21 2.34 -12.82
CA LEU A 154 -7.38 3.30 -13.91
C LEU A 154 -6.06 4.03 -14.21
N GLY A 155 -5.60 3.93 -15.45
CA GLY A 155 -4.33 4.53 -15.88
C GLY A 155 -3.08 3.69 -15.61
N PHE A 156 -3.21 2.51 -14.96
CA PHE A 156 -2.09 1.63 -14.64
C PHE A 156 -2.30 0.16 -15.06
N GLU A 157 -3.51 -0.41 -15.00
CA GLU A 157 -3.76 -1.85 -15.25
C GLU A 157 -3.16 -2.35 -16.57
N ILE A 158 -3.36 -1.59 -17.65
CA ILE A 158 -2.88 -1.93 -19.00
C ILE A 158 -1.46 -1.42 -19.28
N LYS A 159 -0.81 -0.77 -18.32
CA LYS A 159 0.55 -0.23 -18.51
C LYS A 159 1.59 -1.34 -18.41
N PRO A 160 2.72 -1.19 -19.12
CA PRO A 160 3.86 -2.10 -18.98
C PRO A 160 4.31 -2.19 -17.52
N ALA A 161 4.82 -3.36 -17.10
CA ALA A 161 5.22 -3.62 -15.72
C ALA A 161 6.16 -2.53 -15.16
N ALA A 162 7.13 -2.06 -15.95
CA ALA A 162 8.06 -1.00 -15.55
C ALA A 162 7.39 0.35 -15.19
N GLN A 163 6.18 0.61 -15.70
CA GLN A 163 5.42 1.86 -15.48
C GLN A 163 4.33 1.71 -14.41
N ARG A 164 4.42 0.67 -13.56
CA ARG A 164 3.51 0.42 -12.45
C ARG A 164 4.16 -0.42 -11.37
N LEU A 165 3.41 -0.66 -10.30
CA LEU A 165 3.75 -1.68 -9.31
C LEU A 165 3.68 -3.07 -9.95
N ASN A 166 4.70 -3.88 -9.68
CA ASN A 166 4.82 -5.24 -10.17
C ASN A 166 5.70 -6.08 -9.21
N PRO A 167 5.82 -7.41 -9.41
CA PRO A 167 6.54 -8.28 -8.49
C PRO A 167 8.05 -8.01 -8.38
N TYR A 168 8.65 -7.31 -9.34
CA TYR A 168 10.09 -7.00 -9.39
C TYR A 168 10.42 -5.63 -8.79
N SER A 169 9.42 -4.86 -8.34
CA SER A 169 9.63 -3.52 -7.79
C SER A 169 10.45 -3.53 -6.48
N ALA A 170 10.50 -4.66 -5.77
CA ALA A 170 11.31 -4.90 -4.59
C ALA A 170 11.60 -6.41 -4.45
N ALA A 171 12.43 -6.80 -3.49
CA ALA A 171 12.69 -8.22 -3.19
C ALA A 171 11.41 -8.95 -2.73
N PHE A 172 10.54 -8.26 -1.99
CA PHE A 172 9.21 -8.73 -1.62
C PHE A 172 8.17 -7.66 -1.92
N VAL A 173 7.14 -8.04 -2.68
CA VAL A 173 6.01 -7.17 -3.01
C VAL A 173 4.71 -7.88 -2.62
N ASP A 174 3.99 -7.35 -1.63
CA ASP A 174 2.70 -7.87 -1.20
C ASP A 174 1.56 -6.88 -1.46
N ILE A 175 0.45 -7.37 -2.01
CA ILE A 175 -0.67 -6.54 -2.45
C ILE A 175 -1.93 -6.94 -1.71
N ILE A 176 -2.78 -5.96 -1.37
CA ILE A 176 -4.06 -6.19 -0.72
C ILE A 176 -5.18 -5.64 -1.62
N HIS A 177 -5.90 -6.52 -2.29
CA HIS A 177 -6.99 -6.17 -3.22
C HIS A 177 -8.33 -6.17 -2.49
N THR A 178 -8.87 -4.99 -2.23
CA THR A 178 -10.16 -4.83 -1.52
C THR A 178 -11.27 -4.29 -2.39
N ASP A 179 -10.96 -3.60 -3.49
CA ASP A 179 -11.94 -3.08 -4.45
C ASP A 179 -11.58 -3.32 -5.93
N PRO A 180 -11.26 -4.56 -6.33
CA PRO A 180 -10.89 -4.86 -7.72
C PRO A 180 -12.04 -4.66 -8.72
N SER A 181 -13.29 -4.47 -8.25
CA SER A 181 -14.41 -4.23 -9.17
C SER A 181 -14.55 -2.78 -9.61
N LYS A 182 -13.94 -1.82 -8.89
CA LYS A 182 -14.16 -0.39 -9.11
C LYS A 182 -12.86 0.41 -9.15
N TYR A 183 -12.17 0.59 -8.03
CA TYR A 183 -10.96 1.45 -7.97
C TYR A 183 -9.64 0.67 -8.06
N GLY A 184 -9.58 -0.51 -7.45
CA GLY A 184 -8.37 -1.31 -7.31
C GLY A 184 -8.06 -2.17 -8.54
N MET A 185 -6.80 -2.62 -8.64
CA MET A 185 -6.33 -3.51 -9.69
C MET A 185 -7.06 -4.86 -9.69
N LYS A 186 -7.40 -5.33 -10.90
CA LYS A 186 -8.14 -6.58 -11.12
C LYS A 186 -7.24 -7.81 -11.18
N THR A 187 -5.97 -7.60 -11.47
CA THR A 187 -4.98 -8.66 -11.66
C THR A 187 -3.97 -8.67 -10.53
N SER A 188 -3.41 -9.86 -10.28
CA SER A 188 -2.28 -10.05 -9.36
C SER A 188 -1.06 -9.29 -9.88
N VAL A 189 -0.46 -8.46 -9.03
CA VAL A 189 0.71 -7.64 -9.37
C VAL A 189 1.81 -7.68 -8.31
N GLY A 190 1.68 -8.51 -7.28
CA GLY A 190 2.71 -8.76 -6.29
C GLY A 190 3.48 -10.05 -6.51
N VAL A 191 4.50 -10.25 -5.67
CA VAL A 191 4.99 -11.59 -5.35
C VAL A 191 3.87 -12.37 -4.64
N VAL A 192 3.16 -11.67 -3.74
CA VAL A 192 1.99 -12.18 -3.03
C VAL A 192 0.82 -11.22 -3.21
N ASP A 193 -0.36 -11.76 -3.48
CA ASP A 193 -1.59 -10.98 -3.61
C ASP A 193 -2.66 -11.52 -2.65
N PHE A 194 -3.03 -10.70 -1.68
CA PHE A 194 -4.10 -10.93 -0.73
C PHE A 194 -5.44 -10.47 -1.29
N TRP A 195 -6.44 -11.35 -1.20
CA TRP A 195 -7.78 -11.17 -1.77
C TRP A 195 -8.86 -11.33 -0.68
N PRO A 196 -8.95 -10.40 0.28
CA PRO A 196 -9.96 -10.43 1.34
C PRO A 196 -11.37 -10.40 0.77
N ASN A 197 -12.20 -11.34 1.21
CA ASN A 197 -13.61 -11.47 0.86
C ASN A 197 -13.89 -11.55 -0.65
N TYR A 198 -12.89 -11.92 -1.45
CA TYR A 198 -12.97 -11.91 -2.91
C TYR A 198 -14.05 -12.84 -3.46
N ARG A 199 -14.64 -12.46 -4.60
CA ARG A 199 -15.63 -13.23 -5.36
C ARG A 199 -15.39 -12.98 -6.85
N ASN A 200 -15.47 -14.05 -7.64
CA ASN A 200 -15.22 -13.98 -9.10
C ASN A 200 -16.33 -13.26 -9.89
N LEU A 201 -17.53 -13.08 -9.33
CA LEU A 201 -18.67 -12.50 -10.05
C LEU A 201 -19.36 -11.45 -9.18
N GLY A 202 -19.82 -10.39 -9.83
CA GLY A 202 -20.56 -9.29 -9.20
C GLY A 202 -19.67 -8.15 -8.72
N HIS A 203 -20.31 -7.17 -8.08
CA HIS A 203 -19.62 -6.04 -7.48
C HIS A 203 -18.90 -6.52 -6.22
N MET A 204 -17.60 -6.23 -6.14
CA MET A 204 -16.78 -6.60 -5.00
C MET A 204 -16.98 -5.59 -3.89
N ARG A 205 -17.50 -6.07 -2.76
CA ARG A 205 -17.76 -5.23 -1.60
C ARG A 205 -17.24 -5.88 -0.34
N GLN A 206 -16.45 -5.14 0.42
CA GLN A 206 -15.94 -5.60 1.70
C GLN A 206 -17.05 -5.60 2.76
N PRO A 207 -17.08 -6.56 3.69
CA PRO A 207 -18.03 -6.56 4.81
C PRO A 207 -18.03 -5.22 5.54
N GLY A 208 -19.22 -4.72 5.91
CA GLY A 208 -19.40 -3.43 6.58
C GLY A 208 -19.38 -2.19 5.67
N CYS A 209 -19.15 -2.34 4.36
CA CYS A 209 -19.27 -1.23 3.42
C CYS A 209 -20.71 -1.02 2.93
N PRO A 210 -21.17 0.23 2.72
CA PRO A 210 -22.54 0.52 2.33
C PRO A 210 -22.94 -0.11 0.98
N ASP A 211 -24.21 -0.55 0.88
CA ASP A 211 -24.78 -1.09 -0.37
C ASP A 211 -25.42 0.00 -1.26
N ARG A 212 -25.67 1.18 -0.69
CA ARG A 212 -26.35 2.27 -1.40
C ARG A 212 -25.43 2.99 -2.39
N ALA A 213 -26.00 3.41 -3.51
CA ALA A 213 -25.36 4.35 -4.41
C ALA A 213 -24.95 5.60 -3.61
N SER A 214 -23.68 5.97 -3.70
CA SER A 214 -23.09 7.10 -3.00
C SER A 214 -22.35 7.97 -4.01
N PRO A 215 -22.21 9.28 -3.77
CA PRO A 215 -21.44 10.15 -4.65
C PRO A 215 -20.03 9.59 -4.89
N ILE A 216 -19.57 9.63 -6.14
CA ILE A 216 -18.24 9.16 -6.52
C ILE A 216 -17.19 9.84 -5.63
N LEU A 217 -16.24 9.06 -5.08
CA LEU A 217 -15.20 9.49 -4.14
C LEU A 217 -15.68 9.96 -2.75
N SER A 218 -16.97 9.81 -2.42
CA SER A 218 -17.42 9.94 -1.02
C SER A 218 -16.80 8.86 -0.14
N MET A 219 -16.82 9.07 1.18
CA MET A 219 -16.28 8.10 2.13
C MET A 219 -17.00 6.74 2.06
N GLU A 220 -18.31 6.75 1.83
CA GLU A 220 -19.11 5.55 1.60
C GLU A 220 -18.70 4.84 0.31
N ASP A 221 -18.50 5.60 -0.76
CA ASP A 221 -18.12 5.08 -2.07
C ASP A 221 -16.71 4.46 -2.07
N LEU A 222 -15.78 5.09 -1.35
CA LEU A 222 -14.42 4.62 -1.17
C LEU A 222 -14.28 3.53 -0.10
N CYS A 223 -15.37 3.08 0.54
CA CYS A 223 -15.26 2.18 1.69
C CYS A 223 -14.46 0.90 1.39
N SER A 224 -14.77 0.21 0.29
CA SER A 224 -14.03 -1.00 -0.10
C SER A 224 -12.58 -0.67 -0.47
N HIS A 225 -12.33 0.44 -1.17
CA HIS A 225 -10.98 0.88 -1.54
C HIS A 225 -10.13 1.23 -0.32
N ASN A 226 -10.75 1.81 0.71
CA ASN A 226 -10.14 2.16 1.99
C ASN A 226 -10.00 0.96 2.94
N ARG A 227 -10.64 -0.18 2.65
CA ARG A 227 -10.51 -1.37 3.50
C ARG A 227 -9.08 -1.90 3.51
N SER A 228 -8.31 -1.74 2.43
CA SER A 228 -6.93 -2.22 2.35
C SER A 228 -6.02 -1.64 3.43
N TRP A 229 -6.01 -0.31 3.60
CA TRP A 229 -5.23 0.32 4.67
C TRP A 229 -5.80 0.04 6.07
N ARG A 230 -7.11 -0.18 6.20
CA ARG A 230 -7.72 -0.59 7.48
C ARG A 230 -7.28 -1.99 7.90
N LEU A 231 -7.25 -2.94 6.96
CA LEU A 231 -6.74 -4.30 7.20
C LEU A 231 -5.25 -4.25 7.55
N TRP A 232 -4.48 -3.41 6.87
CA TRP A 232 -3.06 -3.23 7.16
C TRP A 232 -2.83 -2.69 8.58
N VAL A 233 -3.58 -1.65 8.98
CA VAL A 233 -3.54 -1.11 10.35
C VAL A 233 -3.90 -2.17 11.39
N ASP A 234 -4.92 -2.99 11.12
CA ASP A 234 -5.29 -4.09 12.01
C ASP A 234 -4.22 -5.19 12.06
N ALA A 235 -3.54 -5.49 10.95
CA ALA A 235 -2.45 -6.47 10.92
C ALA A 235 -1.26 -6.02 11.80
N ILE A 236 -0.98 -4.71 11.87
CA ILE A 236 0.03 -4.15 12.78
C ILE A 236 -0.46 -4.18 14.24
N LYS A 237 -1.72 -3.76 14.49
CA LYS A 237 -2.28 -3.69 15.85
C LYS A 237 -2.55 -5.06 16.47
N TYR A 238 -2.90 -6.04 15.65
CA TYR A 238 -3.26 -7.40 16.05
C TYR A 238 -2.50 -8.45 15.21
N PRO A 239 -1.17 -8.56 15.38
CA PRO A 239 -0.34 -9.45 14.56
C PRO A 239 -0.83 -10.90 14.54
N GLY A 240 -0.85 -11.49 13.35
CA GLY A 240 -1.25 -12.89 13.14
C GLY A 240 -2.75 -13.16 13.09
N THR A 241 -3.61 -12.17 13.30
CA THR A 241 -5.08 -12.34 13.21
C THR A 241 -5.63 -12.27 11.78
N ILE A 242 -4.88 -11.69 10.85
CA ILE A 242 -5.22 -11.65 9.42
C ILE A 242 -4.26 -12.58 8.67
N MET A 243 -4.80 -13.67 8.14
CA MET A 243 -4.05 -14.64 7.37
C MET A 243 -4.81 -14.97 6.08
N GLY A 244 -4.07 -15.23 5.01
CA GLY A 244 -4.62 -15.75 3.77
C GLY A 244 -4.21 -17.21 3.52
N SER A 245 -5.09 -17.94 2.86
CA SER A 245 -4.84 -19.30 2.34
C SER A 245 -4.41 -19.23 0.89
N TYR A 246 -3.27 -19.81 0.55
CA TYR A 246 -2.80 -19.90 -0.83
C TYR A 246 -3.76 -20.72 -1.71
N ALA A 247 -4.08 -20.23 -2.90
CA ALA A 247 -4.69 -21.02 -3.96
C ALA A 247 -4.31 -20.50 -5.34
N LYS A 248 -4.33 -21.37 -6.36
CA LYS A 248 -4.05 -20.95 -7.74
C LYS A 248 -5.05 -19.90 -8.24
N ASN A 249 -6.30 -19.98 -7.80
CA ASN A 249 -7.35 -19.00 -8.08
C ASN A 249 -8.51 -19.15 -7.09
N TYR A 250 -9.41 -18.16 -7.10
CA TYR A 250 -10.59 -18.14 -6.23
C TYR A 250 -11.51 -19.35 -6.39
N LYS A 251 -11.71 -19.85 -7.63
CA LYS A 251 -12.63 -20.98 -7.89
C LYS A 251 -12.16 -22.26 -7.20
N ILE A 252 -10.86 -22.42 -7.02
CA ILE A 252 -10.26 -23.53 -6.27
C ILE A 252 -10.43 -23.28 -4.77
N TRP A 253 -10.01 -22.10 -4.28
CA TRP A 253 -10.09 -21.76 -2.85
C TRP A 253 -11.50 -21.89 -2.28
N LYS A 254 -12.54 -21.44 -3.00
CA LYS A 254 -13.93 -21.53 -2.54
C LYS A 254 -14.39 -22.97 -2.25
N ASN A 255 -13.77 -23.96 -2.90
CA ASN A 255 -14.11 -25.37 -2.78
C ASN A 255 -13.16 -26.13 -1.85
N TYR A 256 -12.16 -25.46 -1.27
CA TYR A 256 -11.24 -26.10 -0.32
C TYR A 256 -11.97 -26.55 0.94
N ARG A 257 -11.59 -27.74 1.40
CA ARG A 257 -11.86 -28.20 2.76
C ARG A 257 -10.95 -27.47 3.74
N GLU A 258 -11.27 -27.58 5.02
CA GLU A 258 -10.50 -26.93 6.10
C GLU A 258 -9.01 -27.30 6.07
N SER A 259 -8.66 -28.57 5.83
CA SER A 259 -7.25 -29.00 5.75
C SER A 259 -6.49 -28.34 4.60
N GLU A 260 -7.15 -28.09 3.47
CA GLU A 260 -6.55 -27.43 2.30
C GLU A 260 -6.33 -25.93 2.58
N ARG A 261 -7.32 -25.28 3.21
CA ARG A 261 -7.23 -23.86 3.65
C ARG A 261 -6.07 -23.62 4.64
N ASN A 262 -5.77 -24.61 5.47
CA ASN A 262 -4.71 -24.53 6.48
C ASN A 262 -3.33 -24.98 5.98
N SER A 263 -3.21 -25.47 4.74
CA SER A 263 -1.99 -26.11 4.23
C SER A 263 -0.83 -25.15 3.96
N ILE A 264 -1.12 -23.99 3.37
CA ILE A 264 -0.15 -22.95 3.02
C ILE A 264 -0.82 -21.62 3.34
N THR A 265 -0.44 -21.07 4.48
CA THR A 265 -0.98 -19.81 4.99
C THR A 265 0.10 -18.75 5.05
N LEU A 266 -0.28 -17.50 4.84
CA LEU A 266 0.59 -16.35 5.06
C LEU A 266 -0.15 -15.30 5.86
N LYS A 267 0.51 -14.76 6.88
CA LYS A 267 -0.02 -13.64 7.67
C LYS A 267 0.20 -12.34 6.91
N MET A 268 -0.78 -11.46 6.97
CA MET A 268 -0.62 -10.08 6.52
C MET A 268 0.26 -9.31 7.50
N GLY A 269 1.07 -8.37 7.01
CA GLY A 269 1.92 -7.53 7.86
C GLY A 269 3.30 -8.12 8.19
N GLU A 270 3.69 -9.26 7.60
CA GLU A 270 4.99 -9.89 7.83
C GLU A 270 5.85 -9.91 6.56
N TYR A 271 7.10 -9.42 6.66
CA TYR A 271 8.10 -9.58 5.59
C TYR A 271 8.52 -11.05 5.49
N ASN A 272 8.28 -11.69 4.34
CA ASN A 272 8.57 -13.11 4.19
C ASN A 272 9.03 -13.49 2.77
N LEU A 273 10.35 -13.48 2.55
CA LEU A 273 10.96 -13.93 1.29
C LEU A 273 10.75 -15.43 0.97
N LYS A 274 10.33 -16.23 1.94
CA LYS A 274 10.02 -17.66 1.75
C LYS A 274 8.54 -17.89 1.45
N ALA A 275 7.72 -16.84 1.42
CA ALA A 275 6.31 -16.96 1.09
C ALA A 275 6.15 -17.55 -0.32
N ARG A 276 5.20 -18.47 -0.48
CA ARG A 276 4.90 -19.03 -1.80
C ARG A 276 4.29 -17.95 -2.68
N PRO A 277 4.85 -17.62 -3.86
CA PRO A 277 4.28 -16.59 -4.71
C PRO A 277 2.87 -16.95 -5.21
N GLY A 278 2.01 -15.95 -5.32
CA GLY A 278 0.65 -16.08 -5.85
C GLY A 278 -0.45 -15.56 -4.92
N ASN A 279 -1.64 -16.12 -5.06
CA ASN A 279 -2.86 -15.56 -4.49
C ASN A 279 -3.23 -16.20 -3.15
N TYR A 280 -3.60 -15.35 -2.19
CA TYR A 280 -4.01 -15.72 -0.85
C TYR A 280 -5.41 -15.17 -0.55
N TYR A 281 -6.35 -16.06 -0.28
CA TYR A 281 -7.76 -15.72 -0.08
C TYR A 281 -8.16 -15.96 1.38
N PHE A 282 -9.08 -15.15 1.89
CA PHE A 282 -9.61 -15.23 3.25
C PHE A 282 -10.86 -14.36 3.39
N VAL A 283 -11.56 -14.48 4.52
CA VAL A 283 -12.70 -13.64 4.92
C VAL A 283 -12.39 -12.84 6.17
N THR A 284 -13.05 -11.70 6.33
CA THR A 284 -12.86 -10.78 7.47
C THR A 284 -14.19 -10.41 8.13
N ASN A 285 -14.13 -9.84 9.32
CA ASN A 285 -15.30 -9.19 9.94
C ASN A 285 -15.68 -7.89 9.19
N SER A 286 -16.86 -7.35 9.50
CA SER A 286 -17.32 -6.04 9.00
C SER A 286 -16.70 -4.84 9.72
N GLU A 287 -16.24 -5.05 10.95
CA GLU A 287 -15.68 -4.02 11.85
C GLU A 287 -14.35 -4.49 12.44
N SER A 288 -13.53 -3.53 12.92
CA SER A 288 -12.23 -3.83 13.54
C SER A 288 -12.46 -4.40 14.95
N PRO A 289 -11.74 -5.46 15.38
CA PRO A 289 -10.69 -6.16 14.63
C PRO A 289 -11.26 -6.99 13.46
N PHE A 290 -10.74 -6.75 12.25
CA PHE A 290 -11.19 -7.42 11.03
C PHE A 290 -10.72 -8.87 10.94
N GLY A 291 -9.58 -9.16 11.57
CA GLY A 291 -8.97 -10.48 11.59
C GLY A 291 -9.85 -11.53 12.24
N ARG A 292 -9.83 -12.73 11.68
CA ARG A 292 -10.58 -13.91 12.16
C ARG A 292 -9.66 -15.08 12.49
N SER A 293 -8.36 -14.85 12.53
CA SER A 293 -7.34 -15.90 12.70
C SER A 293 -7.57 -17.04 11.70
N ARG A 294 -7.54 -18.30 12.14
CA ARG A 294 -7.80 -19.46 11.26
C ARG A 294 -9.24 -19.55 10.75
N GLU A 295 -10.22 -18.97 11.46
CA GLU A 295 -11.62 -18.96 11.02
C GLU A 295 -11.84 -18.08 9.78
N GLY A 296 -10.86 -17.23 9.43
CA GLY A 296 -10.88 -16.43 8.22
C GLY A 296 -10.43 -17.18 6.97
N LEU A 297 -9.78 -18.34 7.09
CA LEU A 297 -9.17 -19.03 5.95
C LEU A 297 -10.19 -19.66 5.00
#